data_AF-A0A349FD31-F1
#
_entry.id   AF-A0A349FD31-F1
#
_cell.length_a   1.000
_cell.length_b   1.000
_cell.length_c   1.000
_cell.angle_alpha   90.00
_cell.angle_beta   90.00
_cell.angle_gamma   90.00
#
_symmetry.space_group_name_H-M   'P 1'
#
loop_
_entity.id
_entity.type
_entity.pdbx_description
1 polymer ?
#
loop_
_entity_poly.entity_id
_entity_poly.type
_entity_poly.pdbx_seq_one_letter_code
_entity_poly.pdbx_strand_id
1 'polypeptide(L)' 'TRQEIAETLWNESEPNNDVLRSHIYQLRTQLDKPFASPILVTVPKIGFRLEIPS' A
#
# COMPACT_ATOMS: atom_id res chain seq x y z
N THR A 1 -2.66 -10.18 10.93
CA THR A 1 -3.02 -11.03 9.78
C THR A 1 -3.48 -10.14 8.62
N ARG A 2 -3.62 -10.68 7.38
CA ARG A 2 -4.12 -9.90 6.23
C ARG A 2 -5.47 -9.23 6.51
N GLN A 3 -6.30 -9.89 7.32
CA GLN A 3 -7.60 -9.40 7.75
C GLN A 3 -7.49 -8.19 8.68
N GLU A 4 -6.62 -8.21 9.69
CA GLU A 4 -6.40 -7.07 10.60
C GLU A 4 -5.94 -5.79 9.88
N ILE A 5 -5.08 -5.93 8.85
CA ILE A 5 -4.62 -4.78 8.04
C ILE A 5 -5.78 -4.22 7.21
N ALA A 6 -6.62 -5.09 6.63
CA ALA A 6 -7.77 -4.69 5.84
C ALA A 6 -8.86 -4.02 6.69
N GLU A 7 -9.15 -4.57 7.87
CA GLU A 7 -10.10 -4.00 8.84
C GLU A 7 -9.62 -2.64 9.37
N THR A 8 -8.34 -2.52 9.75
CA THR A 8 -7.77 -1.25 10.24
C THR A 8 -7.80 -0.14 9.18
N LEU A 9 -7.62 -0.50 7.91
CA LEU A 9 -7.56 0.47 6.82
C LEU A 9 -8.94 0.80 6.20
N TRP A 10 -9.92 -0.10 6.27
CA TRP A 10 -11.20 0.06 5.56
C TRP A 10 -12.47 -0.20 6.38
N ASN A 11 -12.34 -0.42 7.69
CA ASN A 11 -13.38 -0.60 8.72
C ASN A 11 -14.50 -1.61 8.38
N GLU A 12 -15.32 -1.42 7.34
CA GLU A 12 -16.45 -2.32 7.01
C GLU A 12 -16.85 -2.41 5.52
N SER A 13 -16.13 -1.78 4.59
CA SER A 13 -16.48 -1.89 3.17
C SER A 13 -15.24 -1.97 2.31
N GLU A 14 -15.04 -3.15 1.70
CA GLU A 14 -14.00 -3.38 0.70
C GLU A 14 -13.97 -2.18 -0.24
N PRO A 15 -12.86 -1.44 -0.34
CA PRO A 15 -12.82 -0.29 -1.21
C PRO A 15 -13.06 -0.81 -2.62
N ASN A 16 -14.02 -0.21 -3.31
CA ASN A 16 -14.15 -0.34 -4.75
C ASN A 16 -12.74 -0.29 -5.34
N ASN A 17 -12.31 -1.33 -6.05
CA ASN A 17 -10.90 -1.65 -6.30
C ASN A 17 -10.08 -0.46 -6.87
N ASP A 18 -10.78 0.48 -7.50
CA ASP A 18 -10.24 1.74 -8.03
C ASP A 18 -9.83 2.76 -6.94
N VAL A 19 -10.52 2.82 -5.81
CA VAL A 19 -10.20 3.70 -4.66
C VAL A 19 -8.88 3.27 -4.02
N LEU A 20 -8.70 1.97 -3.78
CA LEU A 20 -7.45 1.42 -3.25
C LEU A 20 -6.28 1.73 -4.19
N ARG A 21 -6.47 1.51 -5.50
CA ARG A 21 -5.45 1.82 -6.51
C ARG A 21 -5.06 3.29 -6.49
N SER A 22 -6.04 4.20 -6.38
CA SER A 22 -5.80 5.64 -6.30
C SER A 22 -5.00 6.02 -5.04
N HIS A 23 -5.38 5.50 -3.87
CA HIS A 23 -4.66 5.76 -2.63
C HIS A 23 -3.22 5.22 -2.65
N ILE A 24 -3.00 4.01 -3.20
CA ILE A 24 -1.66 3.45 -3.34
C ILE A 24 -0.81 4.31 -4.28
N TYR A 25 -1.38 4.81 -5.37
CA TYR A 25 -0.67 5.72 -6.27
C TYR A 25 -0.27 7.03 -5.57
N GLN A 26 -1.21 7.66 -4.86
CA GLN A 26 -0.95 8.88 -4.08
C GLN A 26 0.14 8.64 -3.02
N LEU A 27 0.07 7.51 -2.30
CA LEU A 27 1.07 7.14 -1.32
C LEU A 27 2.45 7.01 -1.97
N ARG A 28 2.58 6.27 -3.08
CA ARG A 28 3.85 6.14 -3.82
C ARG A 28 4.44 7.49 -4.21
N THR A 29 3.62 8.39 -4.74
CA THR A 29 4.09 9.72 -5.17
C THR A 29 4.64 10.58 -4.04
N GLN A 30 4.23 10.35 -2.79
CA GLN A 30 4.73 11.10 -1.64
C GLN A 30 5.86 10.34 -0.92
N LEU A 31 5.70 9.03 -0.77
CA LEU A 31 6.60 8.17 -0.01
C LEU A 31 7.88 7.80 -0.78
N ASP A 32 7.79 7.46 -2.07
CA ASP A 32 8.94 6.93 -2.81
C ASP A 32 9.91 8.06 -3.25
N LYS A 33 9.41 9.29 -3.45
CA LYS A 33 10.21 10.46 -3.91
C LYS A 33 11.46 10.78 -3.05
N PRO A 34 11.40 10.79 -1.71
CA PRO A 34 12.57 11.11 -0.89
C PRO A 34 13.65 10.02 -0.86
N PHE A 35 13.43 8.84 -1.45
CA PHE A 35 14.38 7.72 -1.39
C PHE A 35 14.96 7.38 -2.77
N ALA A 36 16.16 6.78 -2.76
CA ALA A 36 16.85 6.39 -3.99
C ALA A 36 16.14 5.23 -4.74
N SER A 37 15.36 4.43 -4.02
CA SER A 37 14.54 3.34 -4.57
C SER A 37 13.14 3.38 -3.96
N PRO A 38 12.11 2.86 -4.67
CA PRO A 38 10.76 2.76 -4.13
C PRO A 38 10.75 1.97 -2.82
N ILE A 39 10.16 2.54 -1.76
CA ILE A 39 10.00 1.87 -0.47
C ILE A 39 8.75 1.00 -0.47
N LEU A 40 7.70 1.42 -1.17
CA LEU A 40 6.48 0.63 -1.23
C LEU A 40 6.62 -0.51 -2.25
N VAL A 41 6.66 -1.75 -1.77
CA VAL A 41 6.79 -2.96 -2.60
C VAL A 41 5.45 -3.67 -2.71
N THR A 42 5.03 -3.99 -3.92
CA THR A 42 3.85 -4.81 -4.17
C THR A 42 4.21 -6.29 -4.03
N VAL A 43 3.48 -7.01 -3.18
CA VAL A 43 3.61 -8.46 -2.96
C VAL A 43 2.44 -9.17 -3.63
N PRO A 44 2.65 -9.88 -4.75
CA PRO A 44 1.59 -10.53 -5.49
C PRO A 44 0.72 -11.44 -4.62
N LYS A 45 -0.61 -11.37 -4.81
CA LYS A 45 -1.63 -12.15 -4.07
C LYS A 45 -1.66 -11.91 -2.54
N ILE A 46 -0.85 -11.00 -2.01
CA ILE A 46 -0.75 -10.70 -0.57
C ILE A 46 -1.13 -9.24 -0.28
N GLY A 47 -0.51 -8.27 -0.95
CA GLY A 47 -0.74 -6.85 -0.69
C GLY A 47 0.50 -6.01 -0.92
N PHE A 48 0.82 -5.12 0.04
CA PHE A 48 1.98 -4.21 -0.03
C PHE A 48 2.83 -4.34 1.23
N ARG A 49 4.14 -4.08 1.11
CA ARG A 49 5.06 -3.96 2.24
C ARG A 49 5.98 -2.74 2.06
N LEU A 50 6.59 -2.29 3.16
CA LEU A 50 7.63 -1.28 3.15
C LEU A 50 9.00 -1.95 3.24
N GLU A 51 9.94 -1.51 2.41
CA GLU A 51 11.31 -2.03 2.38
C GLU A 51 12.28 -0.87 2.19
N ILE A 52 13.22 -0.71 3.12
CA ILE A 52 14.28 0.29 2.99
C ILE A 52 15.46 -0.41 2.31
N PRO A 53 15.93 0.07 1.14
CA PRO A 53 17.14 -0.48 0.53
C PRO A 53 18.33 -0.26 1.48
N SER A 54 19.01 -1.36 1.82
CA SER A 54 20.23 -1.39 2.66
C SER A 54 21.42 -0.73 1.98
#